data_AF-A0A7S2V8M1-F1
#
_entry.id   AF-A0A7S2V8M1-F1
#
_cell.length_a   1.000
_cell.length_b   1.000
_cell.length_c   1.000
_cell.angle_alpha   90.00
_cell.angle_beta   90.00
_cell.angle_gamma   90.00
#
_symmetry.space_group_name_H-M   'P 1'
#
loop_
_entity.id
_entity.type
_entity.pdbx_description
1 polymer ?
#
loop_
_entity_poly.entity_id
_entity_poly.type
_entity_poly.pdbx_seq_one_letter_code
_entity_poly.pdbx_strand_id
1 'polypeptide(L)'
;AKNSVIASGVLSSAGLIAIPFALQTPLPESLPEGAAFAAAVLLWSTAVAAQKPAATALAQEYAPDGAEATAMALPRACGDAVYLFAPFMLGYVADWAAAPTGLECAVAGICGLLGTAALIIL
;
A
#
# COMPACT_ATOMS: atom_id res chain seq x y z
N ALA A 1 16.63 2.80 8.05
CA ALA A 1 15.56 2.27 7.17
C ALA A 1 14.23 3.06 7.21
N LYS A 2 13.94 3.81 8.27
CA LYS A 2 12.62 4.46 8.50
C LYS A 2 12.11 5.35 7.36
N ASN A 3 12.95 6.25 6.83
CA ASN A 3 12.57 7.16 5.75
C ASN A 3 12.17 6.42 4.47
N SER A 4 12.79 5.28 4.17
CA SER A 4 12.45 4.46 3.02
C SER A 4 11.09 3.77 3.20
N VAL A 5 10.76 3.32 4.42
CA VAL A 5 9.43 2.77 4.73
C VAL A 5 8.36 3.85 4.61
N ILE A 6 8.64 5.06 5.11
CA ILE A 6 7.70 6.19 5.00
C ILE A 6 7.49 6.58 3.53
N ALA A 7 8.57 6.80 2.78
CA ALA A 7 8.47 7.20 1.38
C ALA A 7 7.75 6.15 0.53
N SER A 8 8.11 4.87 0.68
CA SER A 8 7.42 3.78 -0.03
C SER A 8 5.97 3.64 0.41
N GLY A 9 5.65 3.81 1.70
CA GLY A 9 4.28 3.79 2.20
C GLY A 9 3.40 4.93 1.67
N VAL A 10 3.94 6.16 1.59
CA VAL A 10 3.23 7.29 0.98
C VAL A 10 3.01 7.06 -0.51
N LEU A 11 4.03 6.65 -1.25
CA LEU A 11 3.95 6.45 -2.70
C LEU A 11 3.02 5.29 -3.06
N SER A 12 3.10 4.17 -2.33
CA SER A 12 2.25 3.01 -2.57
C SER A 12 0.78 3.35 -2.32
N SER A 13 0.52 4.07 -1.24
CA SER A 13 -0.82 4.49 -0.87
C SER A 13 -1.39 5.54 -1.82
N ALA A 14 -0.57 6.51 -2.27
CA ALA A 14 -0.97 7.49 -3.26
C ALA A 14 -1.33 6.83 -4.60
N GLY A 15 -0.54 5.84 -5.04
CA GLY A 15 -0.84 5.05 -6.23
C GLY A 15 -2.19 4.34 -6.13
N LEU A 16 -2.48 3.70 -5.00
CA LEU A 16 -3.77 3.05 -4.76
C LEU A 16 -4.95 4.02 -4.70
N ILE A 17 -4.79 5.17 -4.02
CA ILE A 17 -5.82 6.21 -3.95
C ILE A 17 -6.11 6.81 -5.33
N ALA A 18 -5.10 6.91 -6.19
CA ALA A 18 -5.27 7.45 -7.54
C ALA A 18 -6.06 6.54 -8.48
N ILE A 19 -6.15 5.22 -8.23
CA ILE A 19 -6.79 4.25 -9.13
C ILE A 19 -8.25 4.62 -9.51
N PRO A 20 -9.18 4.87 -8.58
CA PRO A 20 -10.56 5.21 -8.97
C PRO A 20 -10.64 6.49 -9.81
N PHE A 21 -9.77 7.47 -9.55
CA PHE A 21 -9.70 8.69 -10.35
C PHE A 21 -9.10 8.40 -11.74
N ALA A 22 -8.05 7.58 -11.80
CA ALA A 22 -7.38 7.20 -13.03
C ALA A 22 -8.30 6.40 -13.97
N LEU A 23 -9.24 5.63 -13.42
CA LEU A 23 -10.26 4.91 -14.19
C LEU A 23 -11.36 5.83 -14.74
N GLN A 24 -11.57 7.00 -14.14
CA GLN A 24 -12.63 7.94 -14.51
C GLN A 24 -12.12 9.14 -15.32
N THR A 25 -10.80 9.34 -15.39
CA THR A 25 -10.22 10.52 -16.04
C THR A 25 -10.14 10.29 -17.56
N PRO A 26 -10.82 11.12 -18.38
CA PRO A 26 -10.64 11.07 -19.82
C PRO A 26 -9.23 11.54 -20.18
N LEU A 27 -8.50 10.71 -20.93
CA LEU A 27 -7.17 11.03 -21.40
C LEU A 27 -7.20 11.64 -22.81
N PRO A 28 -6.20 12.45 -23.18
CA PRO A 28 -6.02 12.88 -24.56
C PRO A 28 -5.91 11.67 -25.50
N GLU A 29 -6.43 11.78 -26.73
CA GLU A 29 -6.40 10.70 -27.74
C GLU A 29 -4.98 10.24 -28.11
N SER A 30 -3.95 11.02 -27.77
CA SER A 30 -2.55 10.66 -27.97
C SER A 30 -2.04 9.60 -26.99
N LEU A 31 -2.77 9.32 -25.91
CA LEU A 31 -2.38 8.34 -24.89
C LEU A 31 -3.26 7.08 -24.98
N PRO A 32 -2.69 5.89 -24.73
CA PRO A 32 -3.46 4.65 -24.68
C PRO A 32 -4.56 4.69 -23.62
N GLU A 33 -5.69 4.03 -23.92
CA GLU A 33 -6.73 3.77 -22.94
C GLU A 33 -6.13 3.03 -21.73
N GLY A 34 -6.42 3.53 -20.54
CA GLY A 34 -5.87 2.96 -19.30
C GLY A 34 -4.43 3.37 -18.96
N ALA A 35 -3.79 4.28 -19.70
CA ALA A 35 -2.44 4.74 -19.36
C ALA A 35 -2.35 5.37 -17.95
N ALA A 36 -3.39 6.10 -17.52
CA ALA A 36 -3.48 6.64 -16.16
C ALA A 36 -3.57 5.54 -15.10
N PHE A 37 -4.40 4.52 -15.35
CA PHE A 37 -4.52 3.35 -14.48
C PHE A 37 -3.19 2.60 -14.39
N ALA A 38 -2.54 2.35 -15.53
CA ALA A 38 -1.24 1.70 -15.58
C ALA A 38 -0.18 2.50 -14.81
N ALA A 39 -0.16 3.83 -14.94
CA ALA A 39 0.75 4.68 -14.17
C ALA A 39 0.50 4.58 -12.66
N ALA A 40 -0.77 4.57 -12.22
CA ALA A 40 -1.12 4.41 -10.81
C ALA A 40 -0.69 3.03 -10.27
N VAL A 41 -0.90 1.96 -11.03
CA VAL A 41 -0.47 0.60 -10.68
C VAL A 41 1.05 0.48 -10.65
N LEU A 42 1.76 1.10 -11.59
CA LEU A 42 3.23 1.14 -11.61
C LEU A 42 3.77 1.90 -10.38
N LEU A 43 3.20 3.05 -10.04
CA LEU A 43 3.58 3.80 -8.84
C LEU A 43 3.38 2.96 -7.58
N TRP A 44 2.22 2.32 -7.45
CA TRP A 44 1.93 1.44 -6.31
C TRP A 44 2.90 0.25 -6.22
N SER A 45 3.01 -0.53 -7.30
CA SER A 45 3.78 -1.78 -7.31
C SER A 45 5.28 -1.56 -7.10
N THR A 46 5.86 -0.51 -7.70
CA THR A 46 7.27 -0.17 -7.50
C THR A 46 7.55 0.30 -6.08
N ALA A 47 6.64 1.08 -5.48
CA ALA A 47 6.75 1.50 -4.10
C ALA A 47 6.64 0.32 -3.12
N VAL A 48 5.68 -0.59 -3.31
CA VAL A 48 5.53 -1.80 -2.48
C VAL A 48 6.75 -2.71 -2.57
N ALA A 49 7.36 -2.83 -3.76
CA ALA A 49 8.59 -3.61 -3.93
C ALA A 49 9.75 -3.09 -3.06
N ALA A 50 9.84 -1.77 -2.87
CA ALA A 50 10.81 -1.14 -1.97
C ALA A 50 10.40 -1.24 -0.48
N GLN A 51 9.11 -1.35 -0.18
CA GLN A 51 8.58 -1.32 1.18
C GLN A 51 8.95 -2.56 1.99
N LYS A 52 8.91 -3.75 1.39
CA LYS A 52 9.26 -5.01 2.07
C LYS A 52 10.69 -5.04 2.64
N PRO A 53 11.76 -4.82 1.84
CA PRO A 53 13.13 -4.81 2.38
C PRO A 53 13.34 -3.67 3.37
N ALA A 54 12.72 -2.50 3.17
CA ALA A 54 12.82 -1.38 4.09
C ALA A 54 12.19 -1.68 5.46
N ALA A 55 11.01 -2.33 5.49
CA ALA A 55 10.34 -2.70 6.73
C ALA A 55 11.13 -3.78 7.50
N THR A 56 11.72 -4.74 6.81
CA THR A 56 12.59 -5.75 7.43
C THR A 56 13.84 -5.11 8.03
N ALA A 57 14.50 -4.21 7.29
CA ALA A 57 15.67 -3.50 7.80
C ALA A 57 15.31 -2.62 9.02
N LEU A 58 14.14 -1.99 9.00
CA LEU A 58 13.64 -1.21 10.14
C LEU A 58 13.40 -2.10 11.37
N ALA A 59 12.77 -3.27 11.20
CA ALA A 59 12.55 -4.18 12.30
C ALA A 59 13.87 -4.68 12.93
N GLN A 60 14.92 -4.86 12.12
CA GLN A 60 16.25 -5.22 12.60
C GLN A 60 16.93 -4.06 13.35
N GLU A 61 16.82 -2.82 12.84
CA GLU A 61 17.38 -1.62 13.50
C GLU A 61 16.79 -1.38 14.91
N TYR A 62 15.54 -1.78 15.14
CA TYR A 62 14.84 -1.61 16.42
C TYR A 62 14.83 -2.89 17.27
N ALA A 63 15.46 -3.97 16.81
CA ALA A 63 15.54 -5.21 17.57
C ALA A 63 16.51 -5.05 18.74
N PRO A 64 16.21 -5.62 19.93
CA PRO A 64 17.20 -5.76 20.97
C PRO A 64 18.29 -6.75 20.52
N ASP A 65 19.53 -6.52 20.98
CA ASP A 65 20.69 -7.33 20.63
C ASP A 65 20.41 -8.83 20.86
N GLY A 66 20.62 -9.64 19.81
CA GLY A 66 20.43 -11.09 19.85
C GLY A 66 18.97 -11.56 19.69
N ALA A 67 18.02 -10.65 19.45
CA ALA A 67 16.61 -10.96 19.19
C ALA A 67 16.15 -10.52 17.79
N GLU A 68 17.07 -10.26 16.86
CA GLU A 68 16.79 -9.74 15.52
C GLU A 68 15.89 -10.70 14.72
N ALA A 69 16.09 -12.01 14.87
CA ALA A 69 15.25 -13.04 14.25
C ALA A 69 13.80 -12.99 14.74
N THR A 70 13.59 -12.79 16.04
CA THR A 70 12.26 -12.71 16.66
C THR A 70 11.58 -11.39 16.33
N ALA A 71 12.32 -10.29 16.26
CA ALA A 71 11.80 -8.99 15.86
C ALA A 71 11.20 -9.00 14.44
N MET A 72 11.78 -9.79 13.53
CA MET A 72 11.25 -9.98 12.17
C MET A 72 9.97 -10.86 12.11
N ALA A 73 9.64 -11.60 13.17
CA ALA A 73 8.43 -12.42 13.19
C ALA A 73 7.15 -11.57 13.26
N LEU A 74 7.20 -10.43 13.97
CA LEU A 74 6.06 -9.52 14.10
C LEU A 74 5.61 -8.91 12.76
N PRO A 75 6.47 -8.24 11.95
CA PRO A 75 6.05 -7.70 10.66
C PRO A 75 5.55 -8.79 9.71
N ARG A 76 6.08 -10.01 9.80
CA ARG A 76 5.59 -11.15 9.04
C ARG A 76 4.19 -11.58 9.47
N ALA A 77 3.96 -11.74 10.77
CA ALA A 77 2.65 -12.10 11.31
C ALA A 77 1.58 -11.03 10.99
N CYS A 78 1.94 -9.74 11.05
CA CYS A 78 1.05 -8.66 10.60
C CYS A 78 0.71 -8.78 9.11
N GLY A 79 1.70 -9.09 8.26
CA GLY A 79 1.48 -9.34 6.84
C GLY A 79 0.52 -10.51 6.60
N ASP A 80 0.72 -11.63 7.28
CA ASP A 80 -0.13 -12.82 7.17
C ASP A 80 -1.58 -12.53 7.62
N ALA A 81 -1.75 -11.76 8.69
CA ALA A 81 -3.08 -11.32 9.14
C ALA A 81 -3.78 -10.45 8.08
N VAL A 82 -3.07 -9.49 7.50
CA VAL A 82 -3.62 -8.64 6.42
C VAL A 82 -4.00 -9.50 5.20
N TYR A 83 -3.17 -10.47 4.82
CA TYR A 83 -3.49 -11.40 3.73
C TYR A 83 -4.78 -12.20 3.96
N LEU A 84 -5.09 -12.52 5.22
CA LEU A 84 -6.30 -13.25 5.58
C LEU A 84 -7.55 -12.34 5.54
N PHE A 85 -7.47 -11.15 6.12
CA PHE A 85 -8.65 -10.28 6.32
C PHE A 85 -8.92 -9.31 5.17
N ALA A 86 -7.87 -8.84 4.47
CA ALA A 86 -8.03 -7.81 3.44
C ALA A 86 -8.96 -8.23 2.29
N PRO A 87 -8.90 -9.46 1.74
CA PRO A 87 -9.80 -9.85 0.64
C PRO A 87 -11.28 -9.75 1.02
N PHE A 88 -11.65 -10.10 2.26
CA PHE A 88 -13.04 -9.98 2.73
C PHE A 88 -13.48 -8.53 2.86
N MET A 89 -12.64 -7.68 3.44
CA MET A 89 -12.94 -6.26 3.61
C MET A 89 -13.01 -5.53 2.26
N LEU A 90 -12.06 -5.77 1.37
CA LEU A 90 -12.02 -5.16 0.04
C LEU A 90 -13.11 -5.69 -0.87
N GLY A 91 -13.44 -6.99 -0.78
CA GLY A 91 -14.59 -7.57 -1.47
C GLY A 91 -15.90 -6.93 -1.03
N TYR A 92 -16.10 -6.75 0.28
CA TYR A 92 -17.27 -6.05 0.81
C TYR A 92 -17.38 -4.60 0.31
N VAL A 93 -16.26 -3.88 0.21
CA VAL A 93 -16.23 -2.52 -0.35
C VAL A 93 -16.57 -2.53 -1.84
N ALA A 94 -16.04 -3.48 -2.61
CA ALA A 94 -16.29 -3.61 -4.03
C ALA A 94 -17.76 -3.97 -4.34
N ASP A 95 -18.39 -4.78 -3.49
CA ASP A 95 -19.78 -5.23 -3.64
C ASP A 95 -20.81 -4.17 -3.22
N TRP A 96 -20.38 -3.02 -2.69
CA TRP A 96 -21.30 -1.98 -2.28
C TRP A 96 -21.97 -1.36 -3.52
N ALA A 97 -23.30 -1.47 -3.62
CA ALA A 97 -24.09 -1.11 -4.80
C ALA A 97 -23.91 0.32 -5.36
N ALA A 98 -23.32 1.24 -4.58
CA ALA A 98 -23.02 2.61 -5.01
C ALA A 98 -21.51 2.91 -5.07
N ALA A 99 -20.65 1.91 -4.94
CA ALA A 99 -19.20 2.06 -4.99
C ALA A 99 -18.76 2.43 -6.42
N PRO A 100 -17.96 3.51 -6.58
CA PRO A 100 -17.22 3.75 -7.80
C PRO A 100 -16.24 2.60 -8.07
N THR A 101 -16.00 2.29 -9.35
CA THR A 101 -15.00 1.28 -9.75
C THR A 101 -13.62 1.63 -9.16
N GLY A 102 -12.99 0.67 -8.49
CA GLY A 102 -11.68 0.85 -7.86
C GLY A 102 -11.72 1.53 -6.49
N LEU A 103 -12.90 1.73 -5.88
CA LEU A 103 -13.02 2.29 -4.52
C LEU A 103 -12.27 1.43 -3.49
N GLU A 104 -12.27 0.12 -3.64
CA GLU A 104 -11.53 -0.82 -2.81
C GLU A 104 -10.02 -0.54 -2.83
N CYS A 105 -9.47 -0.12 -3.98
CA CYS A 105 -8.08 0.31 -4.07
C CYS A 105 -7.85 1.58 -3.23
N ALA A 106 -8.73 2.57 -3.33
CA ALA A 106 -8.58 3.79 -2.53
C ALA A 106 -8.71 3.53 -1.03
N VAL A 107 -9.62 2.64 -0.60
CA VAL A 107 -9.72 2.22 0.81
C VAL A 107 -8.42 1.55 1.27
N ALA A 108 -7.86 0.63 0.46
CA ALA A 108 -6.58 0.00 0.76
C ALA A 108 -5.44 1.05 0.87
N GLY A 109 -5.42 2.04 -0.02
CA GLY A 109 -4.46 3.14 0.03
C GLY A 109 -4.63 4.03 1.27
N ILE A 110 -5.85 4.35 1.68
CA ILE A 110 -6.11 5.12 2.91
C ILE A 110 -5.59 4.36 4.14
N CYS A 111 -5.86 3.05 4.22
CA CYS A 111 -5.31 2.22 5.29
C CYS A 111 -3.77 2.22 5.29
N GLY A 112 -3.13 2.17 4.11
CA GLY A 112 -1.68 2.28 3.96
C GLY A 112 -1.14 3.65 4.43
N LEU A 113 -1.82 4.75 4.11
CA LEU A 113 -1.47 6.09 4.60
C LEU A 113 -1.59 6.18 6.11
N LEU A 114 -2.64 5.63 6.70
CA LEU A 114 -2.83 5.62 8.16
C LEU A 114 -1.70 4.85 8.86
N GLY A 115 -1.32 3.67 8.34
CA GLY A 115 -0.17 2.92 8.84
C GLY A 115 1.14 3.69 8.71
N THR A 116 1.32 4.40 7.59
CA THR A 116 2.50 5.24 7.37
C THR A 116 2.52 6.46 8.31
N ALA A 117 1.38 7.08 8.56
CA ALA A 117 1.25 8.19 9.49
C ALA A 117 1.58 7.77 10.93
N ALA A 118 1.12 6.59 11.36
CA ALA A 118 1.50 6.02 12.65
C ALA A 118 3.02 5.85 12.78
N LEU A 119 3.70 5.43 11.72
CA LEU A 119 5.16 5.29 11.69
C LEU A 119 5.91 6.62 11.71
N ILE A 120 5.31 7.70 11.21
CA ILE A 120 5.89 9.05 11.29
C ILE A 120 5.89 9.55 12.74
N ILE A 121 4.84 9.22 13.49
CA ILE A 121 4.62 9.69 14.87
C ILE A 121 5.49 8.91 15.88
N LEU A 122 5.68 7.61 15.68
CA LEU A 122 6.58 6.75 16.46
C LEU A 122 8.04 7.04 16.14
#